data_AF-A0A523A5R6-F1
#
_entry.id   AF-A0A523A5R6-F1
#
_cell.length_a   1.000
_cell.length_b   1.000
_cell.length_c   1.000
_cell.angle_alpha   90.00
_cell.angle_beta   90.00
_cell.angle_gamma   90.00
#
_symmetry.space_group_name_H-M   'P 1'
#
loop_
_entity.id
_entity.type
_entity.pdbx_description
1 polymer ?
#
loop_
_entity_poly.entity_id
_entity_poly.type
_entity_poly.pdbx_seq_one_letter_code
_entity_poly.pdbx_strand_id
1 'polypeptide(L)' 'MQILGPQAGDILSEWVAIVNGGVRLAKIASAIHPYPTLSEINKKVIGSVFSPKIFSSTVRKGLKFFFGLKGRACS' A
#
# COMPACT_ATOMS: atom_id res chain seq x y z
N MET A 1 -13.20 7.80 -6.85
CA MET A 1 -12.59 6.47 -7.02
C MET A 1 -13.18 5.86 -8.28
N GLN A 2 -12.36 5.40 -9.22
CA GLN A 2 -12.81 4.77 -10.45
C GLN A 2 -11.98 3.52 -10.68
N ILE A 3 -12.64 2.41 -10.99
CA ILE A 3 -12.02 1.10 -11.24
C ILE A 3 -12.64 0.57 -12.53
N LEU A 4 -11.80 0.16 -13.47
CA LEU A 4 -12.20 -0.40 -14.75
C LEU A 4 -11.65 -1.83 -14.86
N GLY A 5 -12.52 -2.79 -15.15
CA GLY A 5 -12.15 -4.19 -15.36
C GLY A 5 -13.26 -5.17 -14.99
N PRO A 6 -13.04 -6.47 -15.24
CA PRO A 6 -13.93 -7.53 -14.78
C PRO A 6 -14.11 -7.46 -13.26
N GLN A 7 -15.33 -7.64 -12.77
CA GLN A 7 -15.65 -7.65 -11.33
C GLN A 7 -15.25 -6.37 -10.58
N ALA A 8 -15.16 -5.22 -11.27
CA ALA A 8 -14.85 -3.94 -10.63
C ALA A 8 -15.81 -3.58 -9.49
N GLY A 9 -17.07 -4.01 -9.56
CA GLY A 9 -18.06 -3.82 -8.50
C GLY A 9 -17.68 -4.51 -7.18
N ASP A 10 -17.12 -5.72 -7.25
CA ASP A 10 -16.69 -6.48 -6.07
C ASP A 10 -15.53 -5.76 -5.35
N ILE A 11 -14.59 -5.22 -6.13
CA ILE A 11 -13.45 -4.45 -5.60
C ILE A 11 -13.91 -3.10 -5.04
N LEU A 12 -14.85 -2.42 -5.73
CA LEU A 12 -15.37 -1.11 -5.31
C LEU A 12 -16.15 -1.19 -3.99
N SER A 13 -16.86 -2.31 -3.75
CA SER A 13 -17.64 -2.52 -2.53
C SER A 13 -16.80 -2.38 -1.26
N GLU A 14 -15.54 -2.83 -1.29
CA GLU A 14 -14.59 -2.67 -0.20
C GLU A 14 -14.27 -1.20 0.09
N TRP A 15 -14.05 -0.40 -0.97
CA TRP A 15 -13.78 1.03 -0.85
C TRP A 15 -14.96 1.81 -0.28
N VAL A 16 -16.20 1.40 -0.60
CA VAL A 16 -17.40 2.01 0.00
C VAL A 16 -17.41 1.79 1.51
N ALA A 17 -17.14 0.56 1.97
CA ALA A 17 -17.07 0.25 3.40
C ALA A 17 -15.93 1.00 4.11
N ILE A 18 -14.76 1.10 3.46
CA ILE A 18 -13.60 1.85 3.97
C ILE A 18 -13.92 3.33 4.16
N VAL A 19 -14.51 3.97 3.14
CA VAL A 19 -14.81 5.41 3.14
C VAL A 19 -15.92 5.72 4.16
N ASN A 20 -17.00 4.94 4.16
CA ASN A 20 -18.10 5.12 5.11
C ASN A 20 -17.65 4.83 6.55
N GLY A 21 -16.77 3.86 6.74
CA GLY A 21 -16.21 3.50 8.05
C GLY A 21 -15.08 4.42 8.52
N GLY A 22 -14.66 5.42 7.73
CA GLY A 22 -13.56 6.32 8.09
C GLY A 22 -12.25 5.60 8.39
N VAL A 23 -12.00 4.46 7.73
CA VAL A 23 -10.89 3.57 8.06
C VAL A 23 -9.56 4.22 7.65
N ARG A 24 -8.60 4.29 8.58
CA ARG A 24 -7.26 4.83 8.30
C ARG A 24 -6.56 3.96 7.27
N LEU A 25 -5.91 4.59 6.29
CA LEU A 25 -5.21 3.93 5.18
C LEU A 25 -4.18 2.87 5.65
N ALA A 26 -3.56 3.09 6.82
CA ALA A 26 -2.62 2.15 7.42
C ALA A 26 -3.27 0.81 7.83
N LYS A 27 -4.54 0.82 8.29
CA LYS A 27 -5.28 -0.42 8.63
C LYS A 27 -5.59 -1.24 7.38
N ILE A 28 -5.86 -0.56 6.26
CA ILE A 28 -6.12 -1.22 4.98
C ILE A 28 -4.81 -1.81 4.44
N ALA A 29 -3.68 -1.12 4.62
CA ALA A 29 -2.36 -1.65 4.25
C ALA A 29 -2.00 -2.94 5.00
N SER A 30 -2.45 -3.08 6.24
CA SER A 30 -2.25 -4.29 7.05
C SER A 30 -3.23 -5.43 6.71
N ALA A 31 -4.27 -5.17 5.92
CA ALA A 31 -5.20 -6.21 5.51
C ALA A 31 -4.50 -7.25 4.60
N ILE A 32 -4.81 -8.53 4.84
CA ILE A 32 -4.28 -9.64 4.05
C ILE A 32 -5.36 -10.04 3.06
N HIS A 33 -5.13 -9.72 1.79
CA HIS A 33 -5.99 -10.18 0.71
C HIS A 33 -5.56 -11.59 0.28
N PRO A 34 -6.51 -12.50 0.00
CA PRO A 34 -6.19 -13.82 -0.54
C PRO A 34 -5.48 -13.74 -1.90
N TYR A 35 -4.55 -14.65 -2.15
CA TYR A 35 -3.87 -14.82 -3.43
C TYR A 35 -4.35 -16.11 -4.12
N PRO A 36 -4.51 -16.17 -5.45
CA PRO A 36 -4.47 -15.06 -6.43
C PRO A 36 -5.88 -14.49 -6.65
N THR A 37 -6.17 -13.28 -6.16
CA THR A 37 -7.49 -12.64 -6.32
C THR A 37 -7.38 -11.20 -6.80
N LEU A 38 -8.45 -10.67 -7.41
CA LEU A 38 -8.53 -9.27 -7.81
C LEU A 38 -8.49 -8.30 -6.61
N SER A 39 -8.88 -8.75 -5.42
CA SER A 39 -8.80 -7.96 -4.19
C SER A 39 -7.37 -7.58 -3.82
N GLU A 40 -6.34 -8.29 -4.31
CA GLU A 40 -4.94 -7.92 -4.13
C GLU A 40 -4.61 -6.51 -4.66
N ILE A 41 -5.38 -6.02 -5.64
CA ILE A 41 -5.23 -4.67 -6.21
C ILE A 41 -5.32 -3.60 -5.11
N ASN A 42 -6.19 -3.76 -4.12
CA ASN A 42 -6.36 -2.78 -3.05
C ASN A 42 -5.07 -2.62 -2.25
N LYS A 43 -4.43 -3.73 -1.87
CA LYS A 43 -3.11 -3.72 -1.22
C LYS A 43 -2.04 -3.08 -2.07
N LYS A 44 -2.03 -3.35 -3.38
CA LYS A 44 -1.06 -2.77 -4.32
C LYS A 44 -1.21 -1.26 -4.47
N VAL A 45 -2.44 -0.75 -4.58
CA VAL A 45 -2.75 0.69 -4.64
C VAL A 45 -2.31 1.38 -3.35
N ILE A 46 -2.57 0.78 -2.20
CA ILE A 46 -2.14 1.35 -0.91
C ILE A 46 -0.61 1.35 -0.80
N GLY A 47 0.03 0.25 -1.22
CA GLY A 47 1.49 0.13 -1.29
C GLY A 47 2.14 1.21 -2.16
N SER A 48 1.55 1.56 -3.31
CA SER A 48 2.08 2.64 -4.17
C SER A 48 1.96 4.02 -3.52
N VAL A 49 0.91 4.28 -2.75
CA VAL A 49 0.73 5.53 -1.99
C VAL A 49 1.70 5.64 -0.80
N PHE A 50 1.96 4.53 -0.10
CA PHE A 50 2.86 4.51 1.06
C PHE A 50 4.34 4.42 0.69
N SER A 51 4.68 3.78 -0.43
CA SER A 51 6.07 3.60 -0.88
C SER A 51 6.91 4.90 -0.88
N PRO A 52 6.47 6.03 -1.47
CA PRO A 52 7.30 7.25 -1.47
C PRO A 52 7.51 7.83 -0.06
N LYS A 53 6.56 7.63 0.86
CA LYS A 53 6.67 8.12 2.25
C LYS A 53 7.65 7.26 3.05
N ILE A 54 7.51 5.94 2.97
CA ILE A 54 8.34 4.99 3.71
C ILE A 54 9.78 5.00 3.17
N PHE A 55 9.95 5.05 1.85
CA PHE A 55 11.27 5.01 1.21
C PHE A 55 11.85 6.40 0.92
N SER A 56 11.45 7.43 1.68
CA SER A 56 11.98 8.79 1.57
C SER A 56 13.47 8.86 1.95
N SER A 57 14.17 9.88 1.45
CA SER A 57 15.61 10.07 1.70
C SER A 57 15.93 10.22 3.19
N THR A 58 15.04 10.84 3.97
CA THR A 58 15.17 10.99 5.42
C THR A 58 15.06 9.64 6.14
N VAL A 59 14.07 8.82 5.80
CA VAL A 59 13.92 7.48 6.39
C VAL A 59 15.09 6.59 6.01
N ARG A 60 15.54 6.63 4.75
CA ARG A 60 16.74 5.89 4.31
C ARG A 60 18.00 6.35 5.06
N LYS A 61 18.19 7.65 5.28
CA LYS A 61 19.32 8.17 6.08
C LYS A 61 19.24 7.73 7.54
N GLY A 62 18.05 7.75 8.14
CA GLY A 62 17.82 7.23 9.48
C GLY A 62 18.15 5.75 9.58
N LEU A 63 17.65 4.92 8.65
CA LEU A 63 17.98 3.50 8.60
C LEU A 63 19.49 3.26 8.44
N LYS A 64 20.18 4.04 7.60
CA LYS A 64 21.64 3.98 7.44
C LYS A 64 22.39 4.35 8.73
N PHE A 65 21.88 5.32 9.48
CA PHE A 65 22.46 5.75 10.75
C PHE A 65 22.31 4.69 11.84
N PHE A 66 21.11 4.10 11.99
CA PHE A 66 20.83 3.13 13.06
C PHE A 66 21.35 1.73 12.75
N PHE A 67 21.27 1.27 11.50
CA PHE A 67 21.65 -0.11 11.14
C PHE A 67 23.02 -0.22 10.48
N GLY A 68 23.74 0.90 10.30
CA GLY A 68 25.03 0.91 9.59
C GLY A 68 24.96 0.34 8.16
N LEU A 69 23.75 0.20 7.60
CA LEU A 69 23.52 -0.43 6.31
C LEU A 69 24.22 0.41 5.24
N LYS A 70 25.33 -0.08 4.71
CA LYS A 70 26.09 0.50 3.60
C LYS A 70 25.28 0.31 2.31
N GLY A 71 24.16 1.03 2.21
CA GLY A 71 23.18 0.91 1.13
C GLY A 71 23.72 1.44 -0.18
N ARG A 72 24.46 0.57 -0.89
CA ARG A 72 24.59 0.53 -2.34
C ARG A 72 24.02 -0.81 -2.80
N ALA A 73 22.71 -0.88 -2.96
CA ALA A 73 22.10 -1.78 -3.93
C ALA A 73 21.60 -0.85 -5.05
N CYS A 74 22.00 -1.18 -6.27
CA CYS A 74 22.15 -0.30 -7.43
C CYS A 74 20.93 0.53 -7.84
N SER A 75 21.25 1.57 -8.60
CA SER A 75 20.36 2.46 -9.39
C SER A 75 19.40 1.70 -10.28
#